data_AF-A0A9X9A072-F1
#
_entry.id   AF-A0A9X9A072-F1
#
_cell.length_a   1.000
_cell.length_b   1.000
_cell.length_c   1.000
_cell.angle_alpha   90.00
_cell.angle_beta   90.00
_cell.angle_gamma   90.00
#
_symmetry.space_group_name_H-M   'P 1'
#
loop_
_entity.id
_entity.type
_entity.pdbx_description
1 polymer ?
#
loop_
_entity_poly.entity_id
_entity_poly.type
_entity_poly.pdbx_seq_one_letter_code
_entity_poly.pdbx_strand_id
1 'polypeptide(L)'
;MLYPALRRFENMGAITKKIHKQVGKPNRNMYDITETGEEIFSEMLREFPEKLATNNTEFLVRIALFEKLDYEDRKEILTVRQNVLHNQLTAIQSLDITSSFITE
;
A
#
# COMPACT_ATOMS: atom_id res chain seq x y z
N MET A 1 6.37 13.05 12.23
CA MET A 1 6.16 12.71 10.80
C MET A 1 4.82 13.17 10.23
N LEU A 2 3.72 13.19 11.00
CA LEU A 2 2.38 13.54 10.49
C LEU A 2 2.28 14.95 9.86
N TYR A 3 2.68 16.01 10.58
CA TYR A 3 2.52 17.38 10.07
C TYR A 3 3.34 17.69 8.79
N PRO A 4 4.62 17.25 8.67
CA PRO A 4 5.33 17.35 7.40
C PRO A 4 4.65 16.62 6.23
N ALA A 5 4.09 15.43 6.48
CA ALA A 5 3.35 14.69 5.46
C ALA A 5 2.07 15.42 5.01
N LEU A 6 1.29 15.94 5.95
CA LEU A 6 0.10 16.75 5.64
C LEU A 6 0.45 17.98 4.79
N ARG A 7 1.54 18.69 5.13
CA ARG A 7 2.01 19.82 4.33
C ARG A 7 2.43 19.39 2.92
N ARG A 8 3.09 18.25 2.78
CA ARG A 8 3.47 17.70 1.47
C ARG A 8 2.23 17.36 0.64
N PHE A 9 1.25 16.69 1.22
CA PHE A 9 0.00 16.34 0.52
C PHE A 9 -0.80 17.59 0.13
N GLU A 10 -0.81 18.62 0.97
CA GLU A 10 -1.42 19.92 0.65
C GLU A 10 -0.69 20.59 -0.53
N ASN A 11 0.65 20.61 -0.52
CA ASN A 11 1.45 21.14 -1.62
C ASN A 11 1.28 20.38 -2.94
N MET A 12 1.00 19.07 -2.88
CA MET A 12 0.69 18.23 -4.04
C MET A 12 -0.74 18.41 -4.54
N GLY A 13 -1.58 19.17 -3.82
CA GLY A 13 -3.01 19.29 -4.13
C GLY A 13 -3.83 18.05 -3.78
N ALA A 14 -3.26 17.05 -3.10
CA ALA A 14 -3.93 15.80 -2.73
C ALA A 14 -4.91 15.97 -1.56
N ILE A 15 -4.73 17.00 -0.74
CA ILE A 15 -5.66 17.38 0.33
C ILE A 15 -5.86 18.89 0.36
N THR A 16 -6.99 19.33 0.90
CA THR A 16 -7.21 20.73 1.29
C THR A 16 -7.20 20.86 2.81
N LYS A 17 -6.90 22.07 3.31
CA LYS A 17 -6.92 22.40 4.73
C LYS A 17 -7.92 23.51 5.01
N LYS A 18 -8.82 23.28 5.98
CA LYS A 18 -9.75 24.29 6.50
C LYS A 18 -9.50 24.52 7.99
N ILE A 19 -9.42 25.79 8.39
CA ILE A 19 -9.28 26.15 9.80
C ILE A 19 -10.67 26.36 10.40
N HIS A 20 -11.09 25.42 11.24
CA HIS A 20 -12.33 25.50 11.98
C HIS A 20 -12.10 26.27 13.29
N LYS A 21 -12.64 27.48 13.36
CA LYS A 21 -12.56 28.33 14.56
C LYS A 21 -13.47 27.78 15.66
N GLN A 22 -12.99 27.77 16.89
CA GLN A 22 -13.76 27.27 18.04
C GLN A 22 -13.80 28.34 19.13
N VAL A 23 -14.97 28.57 19.72
CA VAL A 23 -15.12 29.53 20.83
C VAL A 23 -14.53 28.91 22.11
N GLY A 24 -13.62 29.63 22.76
CA GLY A 24 -12.98 29.19 24.00
C GLY A 24 -12.02 28.00 23.87
N LYS A 25 -11.68 27.58 22.63
CA LYS A 25 -10.73 26.49 22.34
C LYS A 25 -9.79 26.89 21.20
N PRO A 26 -8.59 26.28 21.10
CA PRO A 26 -7.73 26.47 19.95
C PRO A 26 -8.43 26.10 18.63
N ASN A 27 -8.07 26.78 17.55
CA ASN A 27 -8.57 26.46 16.22
C ASN A 27 -8.16 25.04 15.81
N ARG A 28 -9.05 24.34 15.10
CA ARG A 28 -8.80 23.00 14.57
C ARG A 28 -8.50 23.06 13.09
N ASN A 29 -7.40 22.43 12.67
CA ASN A 29 -7.15 22.18 11.24
C ASN A 29 -7.92 20.92 10.85
N MET A 30 -8.81 21.04 9.87
CA MET A 30 -9.51 19.93 9.24
C MET A 30 -8.95 19.74 7.83
N TYR A 31 -8.76 18.48 7.44
CA TYR A 31 -8.19 18.12 6.14
C TYR A 31 -9.19 17.24 5.40
N ASP A 32 -9.44 17.59 4.14
CA ASP A 32 -10.31 16.84 3.25
C ASP A 32 -9.47 16.36 2.06
N ILE A 33 -9.63 15.10 1.64
CA ILE A 33 -9.00 14.59 0.41
C ILE A 33 -9.65 15.26 -0.81
N THR A 34 -8.85 15.54 -1.84
CA THR A 34 -9.33 16.10 -3.11
C THR A 34 -9.56 14.99 -4.13
N GLU A 35 -10.16 15.32 -5.27
CA GLU A 35 -10.24 14.41 -6.43
C GLU A 35 -8.84 13.94 -6.87
N THR A 36 -7.89 14.87 -7.01
CA THR A 36 -6.47 14.54 -7.27
C THR A 36 -5.88 13.61 -6.20
N GLY A 37 -6.25 13.79 -4.93
CA GLY A 37 -5.83 12.91 -3.84
C GLY A 37 -6.39 11.50 -3.97
N GLU A 38 -7.66 11.36 -4.35
CA GLU A 38 -8.30 10.07 -4.61
C GLU A 38 -7.69 9.36 -5.82
N GLU A 39 -7.33 10.10 -6.88
CA GLU A 39 -6.61 9.56 -8.05
C GLU A 39 -5.24 9.01 -7.64
N ILE A 40 -4.43 9.81 -6.94
CA ILE A 40 -3.11 9.40 -6.43
C ILE A 40 -3.25 8.19 -5.51
N PHE A 41 -4.24 8.19 -4.62
CA PHE A 41 -4.49 7.06 -3.71
C PHE A 41 -4.85 5.79 -4.48
N SER A 42 -5.70 5.90 -5.50
CA SER A 42 -6.09 4.78 -6.35
C SER A 42 -4.91 4.23 -7.14
N GLU A 43 -4.06 5.10 -7.69
CA GLU A 43 -2.81 4.71 -8.33
C GLU A 43 -1.87 3.96 -7.36
N MET A 44 -1.68 4.49 -6.15
CA MET A 44 -0.86 3.82 -5.12
C MET A 44 -1.39 2.43 -4.73
N LEU A 45 -2.71 2.23 -4.72
CA LEU A 45 -3.29 0.91 -4.46
C LEU A 45 -3.03 -0.06 -5.61
N ARG A 46 -3.15 0.40 -6.86
CA ARG A 46 -2.90 -0.38 -8.09
C ARG A 46 -1.43 -0.73 -8.26
N GLU A 47 -0.54 0.20 -7.94
CA GLU A 47 0.91 -0.03 -8.00
C GLU A 47 1.35 -1.05 -6.95
N PHE A 48 1.54 -2.29 -7.40
CA PHE A 48 1.94 -3.40 -6.54
C PHE A 48 3.09 -4.20 -7.15
N PRO A 49 4.30 -3.60 -7.27
CA PRO A 49 5.47 -4.30 -7.79
C PRO A 49 5.89 -5.44 -6.84
N GLU A 50 6.62 -6.42 -7.38
CA GLU A 50 7.07 -7.61 -6.65
C GLU A 50 7.73 -7.30 -5.30
N LYS A 51 8.53 -6.22 -5.25
CA LYS A 51 9.19 -5.77 -4.01
C LYS A 51 8.19 -5.51 -2.88
N LEU A 52 7.07 -4.84 -3.17
CA LEU A 52 6.00 -4.63 -2.19
C LEU A 52 5.23 -5.92 -1.94
N ALA A 53 5.06 -6.74 -2.98
CA ALA A 53 4.35 -8.02 -2.86
C ALA A 53 5.05 -9.06 -1.99
N THR A 54 6.30 -8.87 -1.58
CA THR A 54 6.94 -9.68 -0.54
C THR A 54 6.43 -9.35 0.87
N ASN A 55 5.92 -8.14 1.11
CA ASN A 55 5.49 -7.66 2.41
C ASN A 55 4.02 -7.99 2.67
N ASN A 56 3.75 -8.73 3.75
CA ASN A 56 2.38 -9.14 4.11
C ASN A 56 1.46 -7.95 4.41
N THR A 57 1.96 -6.89 5.06
CA THR A 57 1.14 -5.72 5.39
C THR A 57 0.73 -4.96 4.14
N GLU A 58 1.66 -4.77 3.19
CA GLU A 58 1.37 -4.14 1.89
C GLU A 58 0.30 -4.89 1.11
N PHE A 59 0.35 -6.23 1.14
CA PHE A 59 -0.67 -7.08 0.53
C PHE A 59 -2.02 -6.96 1.26
N LEU A 60 -2.04 -7.08 2.58
CA LEU A 60 -3.28 -7.08 3.36
C LEU A 60 -4.01 -5.73 3.33
N VAL A 61 -3.28 -4.61 3.27
CA VAL A 61 -3.88 -3.28 3.08
C VAL A 61 -4.63 -3.22 1.76
N ARG A 62 -4.07 -3.79 0.68
CA ARG A 62 -4.76 -3.87 -0.61
C ARG A 62 -6.00 -4.75 -0.51
N ILE A 63 -5.91 -5.94 0.09
CA ILE A 63 -7.08 -6.81 0.32
C ILE A 63 -8.20 -6.05 1.05
N ALA A 64 -7.87 -5.34 2.13
CA ALA A 64 -8.85 -4.57 2.91
C ALA A 64 -9.52 -3.45 2.11
N LEU A 65 -8.89 -3.00 1.02
CA LEU A 65 -9.36 -1.90 0.18
C LEU A 65 -9.79 -2.37 -1.23
N PHE A 66 -9.97 -3.67 -1.44
CA PHE A 66 -10.38 -4.21 -2.73
C PHE A 66 -11.65 -3.57 -3.28
N GLU A 67 -12.60 -3.17 -2.43
CA GLU A 67 -13.80 -2.47 -2.87
C GLU A 67 -13.53 -1.21 -3.70
N LYS A 68 -12.35 -0.60 -3.54
CA LYS A 68 -11.91 0.60 -4.28
C LYS A 68 -11.21 0.29 -5.60
N LEU A 69 -10.86 -0.96 -5.84
CA LEU A 69 -10.18 -1.43 -7.04
C LEU A 69 -11.16 -2.13 -7.97
N ASP A 70 -10.93 -2.07 -9.28
CA ASP A 70 -11.72 -2.84 -10.22
C ASP A 70 -11.31 -4.33 -10.24
N TYR A 71 -12.03 -5.14 -11.02
CA TYR A 71 -11.78 -6.58 -11.06
C TYR A 71 -10.38 -6.93 -11.59
N GLU A 72 -9.91 -6.22 -12.62
CA GLU A 72 -8.61 -6.53 -13.24
C GLU A 72 -7.47 -6.13 -12.31
N ASP A 73 -7.57 -4.99 -11.63
CA ASP A 73 -6.59 -4.57 -10.62
C ASP A 73 -6.49 -5.58 -9.46
N ARG A 74 -7.63 -6.06 -8.95
CA ARG A 74 -7.66 -7.07 -7.89
C ARG A 74 -6.98 -8.36 -8.34
N LYS A 75 -7.28 -8.81 -9.56
CA LYS A 75 -6.72 -10.02 -10.15
C LYS A 75 -5.21 -9.89 -10.33
N GLU A 76 -4.73 -8.73 -10.79
CA GLU A 76 -3.30 -8.47 -10.96
C GLU A 76 -2.58 -8.53 -9.60
N ILE A 77 -3.11 -7.87 -8.57
CA ILE A 77 -2.53 -7.90 -7.21
C ILE A 77 -2.41 -9.33 -6.67
N LEU A 78 -3.45 -10.15 -6.85
CA LEU A 78 -3.43 -11.55 -6.43
C LEU A 78 -2.41 -12.36 -7.24
N THR A 79 -2.31 -12.11 -8.54
CA THR A 79 -1.38 -12.81 -9.44
C THR A 79 0.07 -12.49 -9.08
N VAL A 80 0.42 -11.22 -8.89
CA VAL A 80 1.75 -10.81 -8.46
C VAL A 80 2.11 -11.46 -7.12
N ARG A 81 1.19 -11.43 -6.14
CA ARG A 81 1.42 -12.07 -4.84
C ARG A 81 1.62 -13.57 -4.96
N GLN A 82 0.82 -14.25 -5.77
CA GLN A 82 0.95 -15.69 -6.01
C GLN A 82 2.31 -16.03 -6.61
N ASN A 83 2.78 -15.28 -7.60
CA ASN A 83 4.08 -15.47 -8.24
C ASN A 83 5.24 -15.30 -7.24
N VAL A 84 5.19 -14.25 -6.42
CA VAL A 84 6.21 -14.00 -5.38
C VAL A 84 6.28 -15.16 -4.38
N LEU A 85 5.13 -15.63 -3.88
CA LEU A 85 5.07 -16.75 -2.94
C LEU A 85 5.54 -18.06 -3.57
N HIS A 86 5.17 -18.31 -4.83
CA HIS A 86 5.62 -19.49 -5.56
C HIS A 86 7.15 -19.50 -5.74
N ASN A 87 7.74 -18.36 -6.12
CA ASN A 87 9.19 -18.23 -6.26
C ASN A 87 9.91 -18.44 -4.93
N GLN A 88 9.37 -17.90 -3.82
CA GLN A 88 9.91 -18.12 -2.49
C GLN A 88 9.84 -19.59 -2.06
N LEU A 89 8.71 -20.26 -2.30
CA LEU A 89 8.54 -21.68 -1.99
C LEU A 89 9.54 -22.53 -2.77
N THR A 90 9.66 -22.31 -4.07
CA THR A 90 10.61 -23.03 -4.94
C THR A 90 12.06 -22.82 -4.49
N ALA A 91 12.43 -21.60 -4.09
CA ALA A 91 13.75 -21.30 -3.56
C ALA A 91 14.03 -22.01 -2.23
N ILE A 92 13.04 -22.14 -1.34
CA ILE A 92 13.19 -22.89 -0.09
C ILE A 92 13.35 -24.39 -0.37
N GLN A 93 12.52 -24.94 -1.25
CA GLN A 93 12.56 -26.37 -1.59
C GLN A 93 13.88 -26.80 -2.23
N SER A 94 14.52 -25.93 -3.03
CA SER A 94 15.83 -26.25 -3.62
C SER A 94 16.96 -26.32 -2.60
N LEU A 95 16.86 -25.57 -1.49
CA LEU A 95 17.80 -25.64 -0.37
C LEU A 95 17.68 -26.96 0.40
N ASP A 96 16.45 -27.44 0.64
CA ASP A 96 16.21 -28.73 1.31
C ASP A 96 16.78 -29.91 0.51
N ILE A 97 16.64 -29.86 -0.82
CA ILE A 97 17.23 -30.87 -1.72
C ILE A 97 18.76 -30.84 -1.59
N THR A 98 19.38 -29.66 -1.57
CA THR A 98 20.84 -29.53 -1.47
C THR A 98 21.40 -29.99 -0.12
N SER A 99 20.70 -29.70 0.99
CA SER A 99 21.09 -30.18 2.32
C SER A 99 21.07 -31.70 2.43
N SER A 100 20.20 -32.39 1.68
CA SER A 100 20.10 -33.85 1.71
C SER A 100 21.34 -34.54 1.09
N PHE A 101 22.01 -33.87 0.15
CA PHE A 101 23.22 -34.38 -0.52
C PHE A 101 24.54 -34.14 0.24
N ILE A 102 24.54 -33.35 1.33
CA ILE A 102 25.76 -33.03 2.10
C ILE A 102 25.94 -33.98 3.30
N THR A 103 24.95 -34.82 3.60
CA THR A 103 24.93 -35.71 4.78
C THR A 103 25.37 -37.17 4.53
N GLU A 104 25.86 -37.52 3.34
CA GLU A 104 26.49 -38.82 3.04
C GLU A 104 28.01 -38.67 2.86
#